data_AF-A0A7L3KZC8-F1
#
_entry.id   AF-A0A7L3KZC8-F1
#
_cell.length_a   1.000
_cell.length_b   1.000
_cell.length_c   1.000
_cell.angle_alpha   90.00
_cell.angle_beta   90.00
_cell.angle_gamma   90.00
#
_symmetry.space_group_name_H-M   'P 1'
#
loop_
_entity.id
_entity.type
_entity.pdbx_description
1 polymer ?
#
loop_
_entity_poly.entity_id
_entity_poly.type
_entity_poly.pdbx_seq_one_letter_code
_entity_poly.pdbx_strand_id
1 'polypeptide(L)'
;GNTFSTLAGLVFDWTVVKDPEADGFSDSHNALRILKFLESTYIPPSYILEMEKVAKQGDTILVSGMKTGSSKLKARLQESIYK
;
A
#
# COMPACT_ATOMS: atom_id res chain seq x y z
N GLY A 1 10.46 9.42 28.27
CA GLY A 1 10.09 10.35 27.20
C GLY A 1 9.57 9.52 26.06
N ASN A 2 8.30 9.66 25.72
CA ASN A 2 7.66 8.85 24.69
C ASN A 2 7.65 9.69 23.41
N THR A 3 8.73 9.61 22.64
CA THR A 3 8.74 10.19 21.30
C THR A 3 7.76 9.39 20.45
N PHE A 4 6.59 9.95 20.18
CA PHE A 4 5.67 9.37 19.21
C PHE A 4 6.31 9.50 17.83
N SER A 5 6.95 8.44 17.34
CA SER A 5 7.39 8.33 15.96
C SER A 5 6.16 8.17 15.07
N THR A 6 5.96 9.11 14.15
CA THR A 6 4.93 9.01 13.10
C THR A 6 5.57 8.45 11.82
N LEU A 7 4.83 7.63 11.08
CA LEU A 7 5.23 7.18 9.74
C LEU A 7 4.81 8.19 8.64
N ALA A 8 4.12 9.27 9.02
CA ALA A 8 3.69 10.31 8.09
C ALA A 8 4.90 10.96 7.41
N GLY A 9 4.81 11.11 6.09
CA GLY A 9 5.89 11.66 5.28
C GLY A 9 6.91 10.62 4.80
N LEU A 10 6.84 9.38 5.29
CA LEU A 10 7.71 8.30 4.84
C LEU A 10 7.17 7.63 3.59
N VAL A 11 8.09 7.23 2.71
CA VAL A 11 7.75 6.56 1.45
C VAL A 11 7.75 5.06 1.68
N PHE A 12 6.68 4.41 1.24
CA PHE A 12 6.54 2.96 1.27
C PHE A 12 6.34 2.41 -0.14
N ASP A 13 6.99 1.29 -0.42
CA ASP A 13 6.69 0.46 -1.58
C ASP A 13 5.66 -0.60 -1.18
N TRP A 14 4.46 -0.50 -1.76
CA TRP A 14 3.39 -1.47 -1.54
C TRP A 14 3.32 -2.45 -2.71
N THR A 15 3.32 -3.75 -2.38
CA THR A 15 3.27 -4.81 -3.39
C THR A 15 2.25 -5.87 -3.01
N VAL A 16 1.44 -6.29 -3.97
CA VAL A 16 0.57 -7.47 -3.83
C VAL A 16 1.45 -8.70 -4.00
N VAL A 17 1.54 -9.53 -2.97
CA VAL A 17 2.41 -10.70 -2.95
C VAL A 17 1.63 -11.94 -3.32
N LYS A 18 2.27 -12.80 -4.11
CA LYS A 18 1.74 -14.11 -4.45
C LYS A 18 1.80 -15.04 -3.25
N ASP A 19 0.70 -15.69 -2.92
CA ASP A 19 0.69 -16.67 -1.84
C ASP A 19 1.19 -18.01 -2.37
N PRO A 20 2.38 -18.50 -1.98
CA PRO A 20 2.92 -19.75 -2.49
C PRO A 20 2.10 -20.98 -2.06
N GLU A 21 1.27 -20.87 -1.02
CA GLU A 21 0.34 -21.94 -0.61
C GLU A 21 -0.94 -22.00 -1.47
N ALA A 22 -1.16 -20.99 -2.32
CA ALA A 22 -2.30 -20.92 -3.24
C ALA A 22 -1.95 -21.47 -4.64
N ASP A 23 -1.05 -22.44 -4.73
CA ASP A 23 -0.51 -23.03 -5.97
C ASP A 23 -1.56 -23.71 -6.87
N GLY A 24 -2.82 -23.82 -6.40
CA GLY A 24 -3.97 -24.30 -7.18
C GLY A 24 -4.92 -23.21 -7.69
N PHE A 25 -4.83 -21.96 -7.21
CA PHE A 25 -5.76 -20.88 -7.57
C PHE A 25 -4.98 -19.73 -8.20
N SER A 26 -4.72 -19.83 -9.51
CA SER A 26 -3.98 -18.81 -10.29
C SER A 26 -4.58 -17.39 -10.22
N ASP A 27 -5.82 -17.27 -9.73
CA ASP A 27 -6.61 -16.04 -9.66
C ASP A 27 -6.52 -15.28 -8.33
N SER A 28 -5.90 -15.84 -7.29
CA SER A 28 -5.81 -15.22 -5.94
C SER A 28 -5.04 -13.89 -5.96
N HIS A 29 -4.15 -13.70 -6.93
CA HIS A 29 -3.34 -12.50 -7.11
C HIS A 29 -4.10 -11.30 -7.67
N ASN A 30 -5.30 -11.53 -8.21
CA ASN A 30 -6.16 -10.50 -8.79
C ASN A 30 -7.39 -10.22 -7.91
N ALA A 31 -7.45 -10.77 -6.70
CA ALA A 31 -8.55 -10.51 -5.78
C ALA A 31 -8.52 -9.07 -5.23
N LEU A 32 -7.36 -8.41 -5.25
CA LEU A 32 -7.18 -7.06 -4.72
C LEU A 32 -6.34 -6.19 -5.65
N ARG A 33 -6.73 -4.92 -5.80
CA ARG A 33 -6.00 -3.90 -6.56
C ARG A 33 -5.75 -2.67 -5.68
N ILE A 34 -4.54 -2.14 -5.76
CA ILE A 34 -4.19 -0.85 -5.14
C ILE A 34 -4.69 0.28 -6.04
N LEU A 35 -5.35 1.26 -5.42
CA LEU A 35 -5.90 2.45 -6.08
C LEU A 35 -5.14 3.69 -5.63
N LYS A 36 -5.14 4.71 -6.48
CA LYS A 36 -4.68 6.04 -6.10
C LYS A 36 -5.80 6.80 -5.41
N PHE A 37 -5.48 7.57 -4.38
CA PHE A 37 -6.45 8.44 -3.73
C PHE A 37 -6.96 9.52 -4.68
N LEU A 38 -6.09 10.05 -5.56
CA LEU A 38 -6.47 10.99 -6.63
C LEU A 38 -7.56 10.47 -7.56
N GLU A 39 -7.73 9.15 -7.66
CA GLU A 39 -8.74 8.49 -8.50
C GLU A 39 -9.99 8.09 -7.70
N SER A 40 -10.07 8.48 -6.42
CA SER A 40 -11.13 8.07 -5.49
C SER A 40 -11.87 9.27 -4.90
N THR A 41 -12.99 9.00 -4.24
CA THR A 41 -13.73 9.99 -3.45
C THR A 41 -13.22 10.12 -2.02
N TYR A 42 -12.23 9.31 -1.63
CA TYR A 42 -11.62 9.37 -0.31
C TYR A 42 -10.65 10.55 -0.23
N ILE A 43 -10.69 11.26 0.88
CA ILE A 43 -9.81 12.41 1.15
C ILE A 43 -8.65 11.90 2.02
N PRO A 44 -7.46 11.64 1.45
CA PRO A 44 -6.30 11.29 2.25
C PRO A 44 -5.70 12.54 2.91
N PRO A 45 -4.79 12.36 3.89
CA PRO A 45 -3.98 13.45 4.41
C PRO A 45 -3.19 14.17 3.31
N SER A 46 -2.93 15.47 3.49
CA SER A 46 -2.23 16.30 2.50
C SER A 46 -0.87 15.73 2.08
N TYR A 47 -0.11 15.18 3.02
CA TYR A 47 1.19 14.60 2.73
C TYR A 47 1.11 13.37 1.80
N ILE A 48 0.03 12.58 1.86
CA ILE A 48 -0.22 11.46 0.93
C ILE A 48 -0.52 12.00 -0.47
N LEU A 49 -1.32 13.06 -0.58
CA LEU A 49 -1.61 13.69 -1.89
C LEU A 49 -0.33 14.20 -2.55
N GLU A 50 0.55 14.87 -1.80
CA GLU A 50 1.83 15.34 -2.34
C GLU A 50 2.73 14.18 -2.80
N MET A 51 2.71 13.03 -2.10
CA MET A 51 3.41 11.83 -2.55
C MET A 51 2.83 11.26 -3.84
N GLU A 52 1.51 11.16 -3.96
CA GLU A 52 0.88 10.62 -5.16
C GLU A 52 1.17 11.46 -6.41
N LYS A 53 1.27 12.79 -6.26
CA LYS A 53 1.68 13.69 -7.35
C LYS A 53 3.06 13.36 -7.92
N VAL A 54 3.96 12.84 -7.09
CA VAL A 54 5.31 12.39 -7.51
C VAL A 54 5.39 10.87 -7.71
N ALA A 55 4.25 10.21 -7.92
CA ALA A 55 4.14 8.76 -8.12
C ALA A 55 4.74 7.92 -6.98
N LYS A 56 4.71 8.43 -5.74
CA LYS A 56 5.11 7.72 -4.52
C LYS A 56 3.90 7.37 -3.67
N GLN A 57 4.07 6.40 -2.79
CA GLN A 57 3.05 5.97 -1.83
C GLN A 57 3.56 6.18 -0.40
N GLY A 58 2.66 6.57 0.49
CA GLY A 58 2.98 6.79 1.90
C GLY A 58 2.62 5.61 2.79
N ASP A 59 2.49 5.88 4.09
CA ASP A 59 2.11 4.90 5.12
C ASP A 59 0.66 4.39 4.99
N THR A 60 -0.17 5.10 4.21
CA THR A 60 -1.56 4.73 3.96
C THR A 60 -1.80 4.54 2.46
N ILE A 61 -2.49 3.46 2.09
CA ILE A 61 -2.91 3.16 0.70
C ILE A 61 -4.39 2.81 0.62
N LEU A 62 -4.99 3.05 -0.54
CA LEU A 62 -6.34 2.61 -0.86
C LEU A 62 -6.30 1.29 -1.63
N VAL A 63 -7.19 0.36 -1.27
CA VAL A 63 -7.30 -0.94 -1.91
C VAL A 63 -8.75 -1.25 -2.27
N SER A 64 -8.95 -1.96 -3.37
CA SER A 64 -10.26 -2.43 -3.84
C SER A 64 -10.24 -3.93 -4.05
N GLY A 65 -11.25 -4.61 -3.50
CA GLY A 65 -11.48 -6.04 -3.74
C GLY A 65 -12.18 -6.26 -5.08
N MET A 66 -11.56 -7.04 -5.97
CA MET A 66 -12.08 -7.37 -7.29
C MET A 66 -12.76 -8.75 -7.33
N LYS A 67 -12.33 -9.70 -6.49
CA LYS A 67 -12.88 -11.05 -6.38
C LYS A 67 -12.93 -11.48 -4.92
N THR A 68 -13.81 -12.42 -4.59
CA THR A 68 -13.81 -13.08 -3.29
C THR A 68 -12.58 -13.97 -3.17
N GLY A 69 -11.80 -13.78 -2.11
CA GLY A 69 -10.58 -14.54 -1.88
C GLY A 69 -9.72 -13.88 -0.80
N SER A 70 -8.51 -14.41 -0.63
CA SER A 70 -7.48 -13.82 0.23
C SER A 70 -6.38 -13.22 -0.64
N SER A 71 -5.82 -12.09 -0.20
CA SER A 71 -4.69 -11.44 -0.85
C SER A 71 -3.71 -10.94 0.20
N LYS A 72 -2.41 -11.16 -0.03
CA LYS A 72 -1.33 -10.70 0.86
C LYS A 72 -0.73 -9.42 0.30
N LEU A 73 -0.57 -8.40 1.15
CA LEU A 73 0.14 -7.16 0.83
C LEU A 73 1.45 -7.10 1.61
N LYS A 74 2.48 -6.57 0.97
CA LYS A 74 3.77 -6.29 1.59
C LYS A 74 4.08 -4.80 1.44
N ALA A 75 4.28 -4.16 2.59
CA ALA A 75 4.82 -2.81 2.68
C ALA A 75 6.33 -2.88 2.93
N ARG A 76 7.11 -2.05 2.24
CA ARG A 76 8.53 -1.84 2.50
C ARG A 76 8.79 -0.35 2.66
N LEU A 77 9.36 0.05 3.79
CA LEU A 77 9.82 1.41 4.00
C LEU A 77 11.03 1.71 3.09
N GLN A 78 11.00 2.82 2.36
CA GLN A 78 12.07 3.23 1.42
C GLN A 78 13.14 4.13 2.07
N GLU A 79 12.99 4.50 3.36
CA GLU A 79 13.98 5.32 4.06
C GLU A 79 15.35 4.63 4.11
N SER A 80 16.39 5.35 3.67
CA SER A 80 17.75 4.83 3.60
C SER A 80 18.43 4.69 4.97
N ILE A 81 17.87 5.31 6.02
CA ILE A 81 18.44 5.35 7.37
C ILE A 81 18.07 4.11 8.20
N TYR A 82 16.98 3.42 7.84
CA TYR A 82 16.59 2.13 8.44
C TYR A 82 17.06 0.99 7.52
N LYS A 83 18.37 0.71 7.54
CA LYS A 83 18.97 -0.42 6.84
C LYS A 83 19.79 -1.29 7.78
#